data_AF-A0AA37JEI9-F1
#
_entry.id   AF-A0AA37JEI9-F1
#
_cell.length_a   1.000
_cell.length_b   1.000
_cell.length_c   1.000
_cell.angle_alpha   90.00
_cell.angle_beta   90.00
_cell.angle_gamma   90.00
#
_symmetry.space_group_name_H-M   'P 1'
#
loop_
_entity.id
_entity.type
_entity.pdbx_description
1 polymer ?
#
loop_
_entity_poly.entity_id
_entity_poly.type
_entity_poly.pdbx_seq_one_letter_code
_entity_poly.pdbx_strand_id
1 'polypeptide(L)'
;MKHQEIPKGYITQKEIQAAQRYYKIGRMVMVHTYKAQGIDSMGHTGEAHRGKIMAKYKYFALVRLPSGVLDSALWPDLVLQMRKRKRYRQGGEAGGAKQSG
;
A
#
# COMPACT_ATOMS: atom_id res chain seq x y z
N MET A 1 21.85 -7.73 23.64
CA MET A 1 20.99 -6.56 23.34
C MET A 1 19.56 -6.91 23.75
N LYS A 2 18.96 -6.17 24.69
CA LYS A 2 17.58 -6.42 25.14
C LYS A 2 16.65 -6.28 23.93
N HIS A 3 15.78 -7.27 23.73
CA HIS A 3 14.74 -7.24 22.70
C HIS A 3 13.75 -6.14 23.11
N GLN A 4 14.00 -4.90 22.72
CA GLN A 4 13.08 -3.80 22.95
C GLN A 4 11.76 -4.17 22.28
N GLU A 5 10.70 -4.31 23.08
CA GLU A 5 9.37 -4.56 22.57
C GLU A 5 8.97 -3.39 21.68
N ILE A 6 8.91 -3.65 20.38
CA ILE A 6 8.51 -2.65 19.39
C ILE A 6 7.04 -2.29 19.66
N PRO A 7 6.68 -1.01 19.84
CA PRO A 7 5.31 -0.60 20.13
C PRO A 7 4.32 -1.15 19.11
N LYS A 8 3.17 -1.62 19.59
CA LYS A 8 2.10 -2.15 18.75
C LYS A 8 1.65 -1.09 17.75
N GLY A 9 1.90 -1.34 16.46
CA GLY A 9 1.57 -0.41 15.37
C GLY A 9 2.79 0.08 14.60
N TYR A 10 3.99 0.06 15.19
CA TYR A 10 5.21 0.47 14.51
C TYR A 10 5.51 -0.45 13.31
N ILE A 11 6.15 0.11 12.28
CA ILE A 11 6.56 -0.63 11.10
C ILE A 11 8.02 -1.04 11.28
N THR A 12 8.27 -2.34 11.25
CA THR A 12 9.62 -2.88 11.44
C THR A 12 10.40 -2.93 10.13
N GLN A 13 11.74 -2.94 10.22
CA GLN A 13 12.59 -3.11 9.04
C GLN A 13 12.32 -4.44 8.32
N LYS A 14 12.00 -5.51 9.07
CA LYS A 14 11.62 -6.81 8.50
C LYS A 14 10.36 -6.70 7.64
N GLU A 15 9.37 -5.90 8.06
CA GLU A 15 8.15 -5.66 7.27
C GLU A 15 8.43 -4.83 6.02
N ILE A 16 9.29 -3.82 6.11
CA ILE A 16 9.74 -3.05 4.94
C ILE A 16 10.39 -3.97 3.91
N GLN A 17 11.32 -4.83 4.34
CA GLN A 17 11.97 -5.80 3.45
C GLN A 17 10.96 -6.80 2.87
N ALA A 18 9.97 -7.24 3.66
CA ALA A 18 8.91 -8.10 3.17
C ALA A 18 8.05 -7.40 2.11
N ALA A 19 7.68 -6.13 2.32
CA ALA A 19 6.96 -5.33 1.33
C ALA A 19 7.79 -5.15 0.05
N GLN A 20 9.08 -4.84 0.17
CA GLN A 20 9.99 -4.75 -0.97
C GLN A 20 10.03 -6.05 -1.78
N ARG A 21 10.01 -7.23 -1.13
CA ARG A 21 9.96 -8.52 -1.85
C ARG A 21 8.59 -8.78 -2.48
N TYR A 22 7.50 -8.43 -1.80
CA TYR A 22 6.12 -8.67 -2.22
C TYR A 22 5.69 -7.78 -3.41
N TYR A 23 6.05 -6.49 -3.38
CA TYR A 23 5.71 -5.54 -4.44
C TYR A 23 6.77 -5.58 -5.55
N LYS A 24 6.41 -6.20 -6.67
CA LYS A 24 7.23 -6.30 -7.88
C LYS A 24 7.01 -5.10 -8.81
N ILE A 25 8.01 -4.80 -9.64
CA ILE A 25 7.85 -3.90 -10.79
C ILE A 25 6.71 -4.42 -11.67
N GLY A 26 5.88 -3.51 -12.18
CA GLY A 26 4.68 -3.81 -12.95
C GLY A 26 3.41 -4.06 -12.12
N ARG A 27 3.52 -4.24 -10.80
CA ARG A 27 2.36 -4.44 -9.91
C ARG A 27 1.60 -3.13 -9.68
N MET A 28 0.27 -3.22 -9.61
CA MET A 28 -0.58 -2.08 -9.23
C MET A 28 -0.68 -1.93 -7.71
N VAL A 29 -0.50 -0.69 -7.23
CA VAL A 29 -0.62 -0.29 -5.83
C VAL A 29 -1.55 0.91 -5.68
N MET A 30 -2.08 1.14 -4.47
CA MET A 30 -2.88 2.34 -4.21
C MET A 30 -1.96 3.41 -3.67
N VAL A 31 -2.04 4.62 -4.22
CA VAL A 31 -1.32 5.80 -3.75
C VAL A 31 -2.33 6.89 -3.48
N HIS A 32 -2.23 7.55 -2.32
CA HIS A 32 -3.06 8.70 -1.99
C HIS A 32 -2.22 9.94 -2.28
N THR A 33 -2.66 10.76 -3.23
CA THR A 33 -1.87 11.89 -3.71
C THR A 33 -2.77 13.01 -4.17
N TYR A 34 -2.32 14.25 -3.95
CA TYR A 34 -2.96 15.44 -4.53
C TYR A 34 -2.62 15.62 -6.01
N LYS A 35 -1.60 14.90 -6.49
CA LYS A 35 -1.21 14.94 -7.90
C LYS A 35 -2.24 14.19 -8.72
N ALA A 36 -2.60 14.75 -9.88
CA ALA A 36 -3.61 14.20 -10.76
C ALA A 36 -5.02 14.09 -10.16
N GLN A 37 -5.29 14.84 -9.09
CA GLN A 37 -6.63 15.03 -8.53
C GLN A 37 -7.45 15.95 -9.44
N GLY A 38 -8.73 15.62 -9.64
CA GLY A 38 -9.66 16.50 -10.35
C GLY A 38 -9.87 17.80 -9.59
N ILE A 39 -10.15 18.90 -10.31
CA ILE A 39 -10.43 20.22 -9.71
C ILE A 39 -11.60 20.12 -8.71
N ASP A 40 -12.63 19.34 -9.05
CA ASP A 40 -13.81 19.10 -8.21
C ASP A 40 -13.51 18.28 -6.94
N SER A 41 -12.34 17.63 -6.89
CA SER A 41 -11.91 16.82 -5.77
C SER A 41 -10.91 17.54 -4.86
N MET A 42 -10.49 18.78 -5.17
CA MET A 42 -9.53 19.54 -4.34
C MET A 42 -10.07 19.76 -2.92
N GLY A 43 -9.61 18.94 -1.97
CA GLY A 43 -9.93 19.00 -0.54
C GLY A 43 -8.75 18.62 0.35
N HIS A 44 -8.98 18.31 1.62
CA HIS A 44 -7.93 18.09 2.63
C HIS A 44 -7.22 16.72 2.60
N THR A 45 -7.57 15.84 1.67
CA THR A 45 -6.96 14.51 1.54
C THR A 45 -6.72 14.17 0.07
N GLY A 46 -5.50 13.71 -0.25
CA GLY A 46 -5.15 13.29 -1.61
C GLY A 46 -6.03 12.15 -2.11
N GLU A 47 -6.37 12.17 -3.39
CA GLU A 47 -7.21 11.18 -4.04
C GLU A 47 -6.46 9.83 -4.17
N ALA A 48 -7.22 8.74 -4.05
CA ALA A 48 -6.67 7.39 -4.09
C ALA A 48 -6.59 6.88 -5.54
N HIS A 49 -5.38 6.82 -6.09
CA HIS A 49 -5.14 6.33 -7.44
C HIS A 49 -4.46 4.95 -7.47
N ARG A 50 -4.77 4.17 -8.51
CA ARG A 50 -4.04 2.93 -8.82
C ARG A 50 -2.80 3.23 -9.67
N GLY A 51 -1.63 3.22 -9.04
CA GLY A 51 -0.35 3.42 -9.72
C GLY A 51 0.36 2.10 -10.06
N LYS A 52 0.99 2.02 -11.23
CA LYS A 52 1.86 0.90 -11.63
C LYS A 52 3.28 1.13 -11.13
N ILE A 53 3.87 0.18 -10.42
CA ILE A 53 5.28 0.29 -9.99
C ILE A 53 6.20 0.24 -11.22
N MET A 54 6.98 1.30 -11.41
CA MET A 54 7.94 1.44 -12.51
C MET A 54 9.36 1.10 -12.07
N ALA A 55 9.75 1.51 -10.86
CA ALA A 55 11.07 1.27 -10.30
C ALA A 55 11.02 1.17 -8.77
N LYS A 56 12.09 0.64 -8.17
CA LYS A 56 12.23 0.48 -6.73
C LYS A 56 13.51 1.16 -6.25
N TYR A 57 13.35 2.05 -5.28
CA TYR A 57 14.44 2.73 -4.59
C TYR A 57 14.50 2.31 -3.14
N LYS A 58 15.58 2.70 -2.46
CA LYS A 58 15.84 2.34 -1.06
C LYS A 58 14.67 2.67 -0.13
N TYR A 59 14.03 3.82 -0.33
CA TYR A 59 13.00 4.35 0.58
C TYR A 59 11.57 4.33 0.00
N PHE A 60 11.42 4.20 -1.32
CA PHE A 60 10.12 4.23 -1.99
C PHE A 60 10.10 3.42 -3.29
N ALA A 61 8.90 3.15 -3.78
CA ALA A 61 8.66 2.67 -5.14
C ALA A 61 8.18 3.84 -6.01
N LEU A 62 8.79 4.00 -7.19
CA LEU A 62 8.30 4.95 -8.19
C LEU A 62 7.10 4.33 -8.89
N VAL A 63 5.99 5.05 -8.93
CA VAL A 63 4.74 4.62 -9.56
C VAL A 63 4.36 5.55 -10.70
N ARG A 64 3.71 5.00 -11.73
CA ARG A 64 3.05 5.76 -12.78
C ARG A 64 1.54 5.68 -12.57
N LEU A 65 0.90 6.83 -12.39
CA LEU A 65 -0.54 6.96 -12.27
C LEU A 65 -1.22 6.81 -13.64
N PRO A 66 -2.55 6.57 -13.71
CA PRO A 66 -3.26 6.44 -14.98
C PRO A 66 -3.15 7.69 -15.87
N SER A 67 -3.06 8.87 -15.25
CA SER A 67 -2.82 10.15 -15.95
C SER A 67 -1.43 10.27 -16.60
N GLY A 68 -0.54 9.31 -16.35
CA GLY A 68 0.85 9.34 -16.80
C GLY A 68 1.81 10.03 -15.83
N VAL A 69 1.29 10.74 -14.81
CA VAL A 69 2.10 11.39 -13.76
C VAL A 69 2.89 10.35 -12.97
N LEU A 70 4.15 10.66 -12.69
CA LEU A 70 4.99 9.87 -11.80
C LEU A 70 4.82 10.32 -10.35
N ASP A 71 4.75 9.35 -9.44
CA ASP A 71 4.67 9.59 -8.01
C ASP A 71 5.47 8.58 -7.18
N SER A 72 5.60 8.86 -5.89
CA SER A 72 6.35 8.04 -4.95
C SER A 72 5.41 7.34 -3.97
N ALA A 73 5.48 6.01 -3.91
CA ALA A 73 4.83 5.23 -2.86
C ALA A 73 5.87 4.80 -1.82
N LEU A 74 5.77 5.30 -0.58
CA LEU A 74 6.73 4.96 0.47
C LEU A 74 6.54 3.51 0.91
N TRP A 75 7.64 2.84 1.27
CA TRP A 75 7.55 1.46 1.77
C TRP A 75 6.65 1.29 3.00
N PRO A 76 6.62 2.22 3.99
CA PRO A 76 5.66 2.18 5.09
C PRO A 76 4.19 2.14 4.65
N ASP A 77 3.80 2.96 3.67
CA ASP A 77 2.42 2.99 3.16
C ASP A 77 2.04 1.65 2.52
N LEU A 78 2.97 1.09 1.76
CA LEU A 78 2.81 -0.21 1.12
C LEU A 78 2.76 -1.37 2.13
N VAL A 79 3.45 -1.26 3.28
CA VAL A 79 3.31 -2.19 4.41
C VAL A 79 1.90 -2.11 4.99
N LEU A 80 1.36 -0.91 5.22
CA LEU A 80 -0.01 -0.74 5.72
C LEU A 80 -1.04 -1.31 4.73
N GLN A 81 -0.85 -1.08 3.43
CA GLN A 81 -1.70 -1.67 2.40
C GLN A 81 -1.63 -3.20 2.40
N MET A 82 -0.43 -3.76 2.58
CA MET A 82 -0.22 -5.22 2.67
C MET A 82 -0.89 -5.80 3.93
N ARG A 83 -0.80 -5.13 5.08
CA ARG A 83 -1.49 -5.52 6.33
C ARG A 83 -3.01 -5.54 6.13
N LYS A 84 -3.60 -4.49 5.53
CA LYS A 84 -5.04 -4.43 5.22
C LYS A 84 -5.48 -5.60 4.34
N ARG A 85 -4.71 -5.92 3.28
CA ARG A 85 -5.01 -7.06 2.40
C ARG A 85 -4.94 -8.41 3.10
N LYS A 86 -3.95 -8.63 3.98
CA LYS A 86 -3.84 -9.87 4.77
C LYS A 86 -5.03 -10.04 5.71
N ARG A 87 -5.41 -8.98 6.44
CA ARG A 87 -6.59 -9.00 7.33
C ARG A 87 -7.87 -9.31 6.56
N TYR A 88 -8.06 -8.71 5.38
CA TYR A 88 -9.22 -9.01 4.55
C TYR A 88 -9.29 -10.48 4.14
N ARG A 89 -8.17 -11.10 3.77
CA ARG A 89 -8.13 -12.55 3.45
C ARG A 89 -8.47 -13.42 4.66
N GLN A 90 -7.91 -13.10 5.82
CA GLN A 90 -8.14 -13.85 7.06
C GLN A 90 -9.57 -13.70 7.60
N GLY A 91 -10.20 -12.54 7.43
CA GLY A 91 -11.61 -12.31 7.80
C GLY A 91 -12.62 -12.78 6.74
N GLY A 92 -12.23 -12.81 5.46
CA GLY A 92 -13.08 -13.26 4.36
C GLY A 92 -13.24 -14.78 4.29
N GLU A 93 -12.24 -15.55 4.73
CA GLU A 93 -12.35 -17.01 4.85
C GLU A 93 -13.32 -17.46 5.96
N ALA A 94 -13.57 -16.61 6.97
CA ALA A 94 -14.52 -16.91 8.05
C ALA A 94 -15.99 -16.59 7.70
N GLY A 95 -16.27 -15.90 6.58
CA GLY A 95 -17.62 -15.50 6.17
C GLY A 95 -18.21 -16.28 4.99
N GLY A 96 -17.45 -17.22 4.41
CA GLY A 96 -17.85 -18.01 3.24
C GLY A 96 -18.52 -19.34 3.59
N ALA A 97 -19.45 -19.36 4.55
CA ALA A 97 -20.25 -20.55 4.83
C ALA A 97 -21.75 -20.19 4.86
N LYS A 98 -22.42 -20.66 3.80
CA LYS A 98 -23.88 -20.82 3.62
C LYS A 98 -24.73 -19.55 3.52
N GLN A 99 -25.28 -19.36 2.32
CA GLN A 99 -26.73 -19.46 2.14
C GLN A 99 -27.02 -19.84 0.69
N SER A 100 -27.21 -21.14 0.47
CA SER A 100 -28.08 -21.65 -0.57
C SER A 100 -29.49 -21.65 0.02
N GLY A 101 -30.42 -21.01 -0.66
CA GLY A 101 -31.84 -20.93 -0.30
C GLY A 101 -32.57 -20.13 -1.36
#